data_AF-A0AAD7P719-F1
#
_entry.id   AF-A0AAD7P719-F1
#
_cell.length_a   1.000
_cell.length_b   1.000
_cell.length_c   1.000
_cell.angle_alpha   90.00
_cell.angle_beta   90.00
_cell.angle_gamma   90.00
#
_symmetry.space_group_name_H-M   'P 1'
#
loop_
_entity.id
_entity.type
_entity.pdbx_description
1 polymer ?
#
loop_
_entity_poly.entity_id
_entity_poly.type
_entity_poly.pdbx_seq_one_letter_code
_entity_poly.pdbx_strand_id
1 'polypeptide(L)'
;MEPPQNFFPSKNEFLRLIVVIAVASAVAVVCNFLATSLINPRQKPYCDSNVDGPDVSSDFCEPCPNNGECYDGKLECIPGHRKHGKLCVEDGDIYETAKKISERVENQLCEAYARYLCYGTGIIWVREDELWSDLDGSELMKNVVSDNVLYDYTKQRAMDTIGSVFETKTNAHGINELKCPDLLAEHYKPFSCRSYQWISEHALVIFPFCALLVGCTVFLWKVRQEQHISARVEDLYHQVCEILEENALTSRSVNGEPWVVASRLRDHLLLPRERKDPSLWKKVEELVKEDSRVDRYPKLVKGESKVVWEWQVEGSLNASRIKRKREVRKIPIEGMSNNSDKLQHNLKAEPKELIF
;
A
#
# COMPACT_ATOMS: atom_id res chain seq x y z
N MET A 1 40.27 16.04 86.76
CA MET A 1 40.29 15.82 85.30
C MET A 1 40.53 17.17 84.65
N GLU A 2 41.80 17.51 84.44
CA GLU A 2 42.19 18.67 83.63
C GLU A 2 42.11 18.29 82.14
N PRO A 3 41.65 19.20 81.26
CA PRO A 3 41.62 18.95 79.82
C PRO A 3 43.05 19.02 79.25
N PRO A 4 43.35 18.23 78.20
CA PRO A 4 44.69 18.16 77.64
C PRO A 4 45.11 19.49 76.99
N GLN A 5 46.28 19.97 77.38
CA GLN A 5 46.98 21.09 76.76
C GLN A 5 47.48 20.67 75.36
N ASN A 6 46.89 21.26 74.32
CA ASN A 6 47.54 21.75 73.09
C ASN A 6 46.49 21.90 71.98
N PHE A 7 45.58 22.86 72.16
CA PHE A 7 44.64 23.30 71.12
C PHE A 7 45.21 24.41 70.21
N PHE A 8 46.45 24.83 70.46
CA PHE A 8 47.09 25.92 69.73
C PHE A 8 48.23 25.36 68.88
N PRO A 9 48.22 25.56 67.55
CA PRO A 9 49.29 25.13 66.66
C PRO A 9 50.61 25.77 67.10
N SER A 10 51.72 25.03 66.93
CA SER A 10 53.05 25.58 67.20
C SER A 10 53.29 26.83 66.34
N LYS A 11 54.10 27.79 66.81
CA LYS A 11 54.36 29.05 66.08
C LYS A 11 54.72 28.81 64.60
N ASN A 12 55.43 27.72 64.33
CA ASN A 12 55.85 27.35 62.97
C ASN A 12 54.70 26.79 62.12
N GLU A 13 53.79 26.00 62.70
CA GLU A 13 52.59 25.50 62.01
C GLU A 13 51.57 26.61 61.75
N PHE A 14 51.43 27.55 62.69
CA PHE A 14 50.58 28.74 62.49
C PHE A 14 51.09 29.61 61.34
N LEU A 15 52.41 29.85 61.27
CA LEU A 15 53.03 30.57 60.15
C LEU A 15 52.87 29.82 58.83
N ARG A 16 53.02 28.49 58.82
CA ARG A 16 52.81 27.68 57.62
C ARG A 16 51.37 27.73 57.13
N LEU A 17 50.40 27.72 58.04
CA LEU A 17 48.98 27.86 57.71
C LEU A 17 48.68 29.24 57.10
N ILE A 18 49.26 30.31 57.66
CA ILE A 18 49.13 31.67 57.12
C ILE A 18 49.72 31.76 55.71
N VAL A 19 50.89 31.17 55.48
CA VAL A 19 51.52 31.17 54.14
C VAL A 19 50.67 30.40 53.14
N VAL A 20 50.13 29.23 53.51
CA VAL A 20 49.25 28.46 52.63
C VAL A 20 47.97 29.24 52.30
N ILE A 21 47.36 29.90 53.29
CA ILE A 21 46.17 30.73 53.08
C ILE A 21 46.50 31.94 52.18
N ALA A 22 47.66 32.58 52.38
CA ALA A 22 48.11 33.71 51.58
C ALA A 22 48.41 33.32 50.11
N VAL A 23 49.03 32.17 49.88
CA VAL A 23 49.29 31.66 48.54
C VAL A 23 47.98 31.23 47.87
N ALA A 24 47.10 30.52 48.58
CA ALA A 24 45.81 30.11 48.05
C ALA A 24 44.93 31.32 47.69
N SER A 25 44.90 32.36 48.53
CA SER A 25 44.16 33.59 48.26
C SER A 25 44.77 34.38 47.10
N ALA A 26 46.10 34.49 47.02
CA ALA A 26 46.77 35.14 45.91
C ALA A 26 46.51 34.43 44.56
N VAL A 27 46.60 33.10 44.53
CA VAL A 27 46.28 32.30 43.33
C VAL A 27 44.82 32.46 42.94
N ALA A 28 43.89 32.41 43.90
CA ALA A 28 42.47 32.62 43.63
C ALA A 28 42.19 34.01 43.04
N VAL A 29 42.83 35.06 43.56
CA VAL A 29 42.69 36.44 43.04
C VAL A 29 43.26 36.56 41.63
N VAL A 30 44.44 36.00 41.38
CA VAL A 30 45.08 36.05 40.05
C VAL A 30 44.26 35.26 39.02
N CYS A 31 43.79 34.06 39.37
CA CYS A 31 42.94 33.28 38.48
C CYS A 31 41.60 33.97 38.20
N ASN A 32 40.98 34.60 39.21
CA ASN A 32 39.74 35.35 39.01
C ASN A 32 39.98 36.58 38.12
N PHE A 33 41.07 37.31 38.34
CA PHE A 33 41.45 38.46 37.51
C PHE A 33 41.74 38.07 36.06
N LEU A 34 42.48 36.97 35.83
CA LEU A 34 42.75 36.46 34.49
C LEU A 34 41.48 35.95 33.80
N ALA A 35 40.61 35.23 34.52
CA ALA A 35 39.34 34.75 33.99
C ALA A 35 38.43 35.94 33.61
N THR A 36 38.29 36.95 34.47
CA THR A 36 37.48 38.14 34.17
C THR A 36 38.08 38.98 33.05
N SER A 37 39.41 39.17 33.01
CA SER A 37 40.08 39.98 31.99
C SER A 37 40.14 39.33 30.60
N LEU A 38 40.24 38.00 30.51
CA LEU A 38 40.37 37.29 29.23
C LEU A 38 39.01 36.84 28.68
N ILE A 39 38.04 36.53 29.54
CA ILE A 39 36.74 35.98 29.13
C ILE A 39 35.71 37.11 28.91
N ASN A 40 35.85 38.24 29.61
CA ASN A 40 34.98 39.41 29.46
C ASN A 40 35.78 40.68 29.08
N PRO A 41 36.37 40.76 27.87
CA PRO A 41 36.72 42.07 27.33
C PRO A 41 35.43 42.90 27.33
N ARG A 42 35.46 44.12 27.89
CA ARG A 42 34.31 45.04 27.86
C ARG A 42 33.80 45.08 26.42
N GLN A 43 32.60 44.54 26.19
CA GLN A 43 31.99 44.57 24.86
C GLN A 43 31.90 46.03 24.46
N LYS A 44 32.51 46.38 23.32
CA LYS A 44 32.36 47.73 22.77
C LYS A 44 30.87 47.94 22.49
N PRO A 45 30.30 49.09 22.86
CA PRO A 45 28.91 49.41 22.51
C PRO A 45 28.75 49.48 20.98
N TYR A 46 27.55 49.23 20.48
CA TYR A 46 27.25 49.45 19.06
C TYR A 46 27.14 50.94 18.74
N CYS A 47 27.47 51.34 17.52
CA CYS A 47 27.22 52.70 17.06
C CYS A 47 25.72 52.86 16.77
N ASP A 48 25.14 54.00 17.17
CA ASP A 48 23.71 54.26 16.99
C ASP A 48 23.35 54.46 15.51
N SER A 49 22.21 53.90 15.12
CA SER A 49 21.79 53.79 13.70
C SER A 49 21.33 55.13 13.08
N ASN A 50 21.12 56.16 13.92
CA ASN A 50 20.52 57.45 13.54
C ASN A 50 21.52 58.60 13.34
N VAL A 51 22.82 58.34 13.29
CA VAL A 51 23.83 59.39 13.12
C VAL A 51 24.32 59.40 11.67
N ASP A 52 23.58 60.10 10.80
CA ASP A 52 24.07 60.55 9.49
C ASP A 52 25.18 61.60 9.71
N GLY A 53 26.40 61.13 9.94
CA GLY A 53 27.58 61.97 10.06
C GLY A 53 28.81 61.22 9.56
N PRO A 54 29.42 61.64 8.43
CA PRO A 54 30.72 61.11 8.06
C PRO A 54 31.76 61.68 9.03
N ASP A 55 32.72 60.85 9.43
CA ASP A 55 33.93 61.25 10.14
C ASP A 55 33.84 61.55 11.66
N VAL A 56 33.30 60.61 12.43
CA VAL A 56 33.81 60.42 13.81
C VAL A 56 34.52 59.08 13.88
N SER A 57 35.85 59.13 14.03
CA SER A 57 36.76 58.02 14.27
C SER A 57 36.15 56.96 15.20
N SER A 58 35.69 55.87 14.59
CA SER A 58 34.85 54.81 15.19
C SER A 58 35.67 53.80 16.01
N ASP A 59 36.70 54.25 16.73
CA ASP A 59 37.52 53.36 17.55
C ASP A 59 36.81 52.92 18.84
N PHE A 60 35.72 53.63 19.22
CA PHE A 60 35.01 53.45 20.47
C PHE A 60 33.75 52.57 20.39
N CYS A 61 33.17 52.37 19.21
CA CYS A 61 31.96 51.56 19.02
C CYS A 61 32.12 50.55 17.87
N GLU A 62 31.34 49.46 17.93
CA GLU A 62 31.24 48.50 16.83
C GLU A 62 30.12 48.91 15.87
N PRO A 63 30.29 48.76 14.55
CA PRO A 63 29.24 49.10 13.60
C PRO A 63 27.99 48.25 13.86
N CYS A 64 26.81 48.86 13.67
CA CYS A 64 25.55 48.13 13.83
C CYS A 64 25.47 47.00 12.79
N PRO A 65 25.25 45.74 13.21
CA PRO A 65 25.14 44.62 12.28
C PRO A 65 23.87 44.72 11.44
N ASN A 66 23.91 44.11 10.26
CA ASN A 66 22.73 44.02 9.39
C ASN A 66 21.54 43.36 10.12
N ASN A 67 20.33 43.79 9.79
CA ASN A 67 19.07 43.34 10.40
C ASN A 67 18.97 43.64 11.91
N GLY A 68 19.77 44.59 12.39
CA GLY A 68 19.73 45.11 13.75
C GLY A 68 19.42 46.60 13.77
N GLU A 69 18.70 47.03 14.79
CA GLU A 69 18.58 48.41 15.20
C GLU A 69 19.42 48.64 16.46
N CYS A 70 20.36 49.57 16.35
CA CYS A 70 21.24 49.95 17.45
C CYS A 70 20.86 51.31 18.02
N TYR A 71 20.59 51.34 19.32
CA TYR A 71 20.31 52.56 20.10
C TYR A 71 20.99 52.49 21.47
N ASP A 72 21.62 53.58 21.89
CA ASP A 72 22.33 53.70 23.17
C ASP A 72 23.35 52.55 23.39
N GLY A 73 24.04 52.17 22.30
CA GLY A 73 25.02 51.08 22.34
C GLY A 73 24.45 49.67 22.45
N LYS A 74 23.13 49.49 22.43
CA LYS A 74 22.45 48.19 22.47
C LYS A 74 21.97 47.78 21.10
N LEU A 75 22.14 46.50 20.79
CA LEU A 75 21.61 45.85 19.59
C LEU A 75 20.26 45.19 19.89
N GLU A 76 19.22 45.64 19.21
CA GLU A 76 17.91 44.99 19.07
C GLU A 76 17.76 44.48 17.64
N CYS A 77 17.25 43.27 17.44
CA CYS A 77 17.07 42.72 16.09
C CYS A 77 15.70 43.13 15.54
N ILE A 78 15.63 43.41 14.24
CA ILE A 78 14.35 43.69 13.58
C ILE A 78 13.43 42.46 13.66
N PRO A 79 12.09 42.63 13.54
CA PRO A 79 11.16 41.52 13.48
C PRO A 79 11.58 40.47 12.46
N GLY A 80 11.44 39.19 12.80
CA GLY A 80 11.94 38.11 11.93
C GLY A 80 13.33 37.59 12.28
N HIS A 81 14.09 38.32 13.11
CA HIS A 81 15.49 38.02 13.38
C HIS A 81 15.75 37.83 14.88
N ARG A 82 16.58 36.83 15.21
CA ARG A 82 17.01 36.51 16.57
C ARG A 82 18.47 36.89 16.75
N LYS A 83 18.78 37.44 17.92
CA LYS A 83 20.15 37.80 18.30
C LYS A 83 20.99 36.55 18.53
N HIS A 84 22.03 36.36 17.74
CA HIS A 84 23.01 35.28 17.90
C HIS A 84 24.41 35.87 18.04
N GLY A 85 24.85 36.01 19.30
CA GLY A 85 26.10 36.70 19.64
C GLY A 85 26.04 38.18 19.30
N LYS A 86 26.81 38.58 18.28
CA LYS A 86 26.91 39.96 17.78
C LYS A 86 26.16 40.22 16.46
N LEU A 87 25.39 39.24 15.99
CA LEU A 87 24.67 39.30 14.73
C LEU A 87 23.17 39.07 14.96
N CYS A 88 22.36 39.61 14.05
CA CYS A 88 20.94 39.30 13.95
C CYS A 88 20.75 38.33 12.79
N VAL A 89 20.30 37.12 13.11
CA VAL A 89 20.12 36.02 12.15
C VAL A 89 18.63 35.77 11.99
N GLU A 90 18.16 35.42 10.78
CA GLU A 90 16.76 35.04 10.57
C GLU A 90 16.34 33.96 11.57
N ASP A 91 15.16 34.13 12.17
CA ASP A 91 14.62 33.18 13.12
C ASP A 91 14.13 31.93 12.37
N GLY A 92 14.75 30.79 12.66
CA GLY A 92 14.41 29.51 12.04
C GLY A 92 12.95 29.10 12.30
N ASP A 93 12.39 29.44 13.47
CA ASP A 93 11.03 29.09 13.84
C ASP A 93 10.01 29.85 12.96
N ILE A 94 10.30 31.14 12.69
CA ILE A 94 9.50 31.99 11.82
C ILE A 94 9.58 31.49 10.38
N TYR A 95 10.79 31.18 9.91
CA TYR A 95 11.00 30.66 8.56
C TYR A 95 10.25 29.34 8.33
N GLU A 96 10.36 28.39 9.27
CA GLU A 96 9.65 27.11 9.18
C GLU A 96 8.14 27.29 9.21
N THR A 97 7.64 28.22 10.04
CA THR A 97 6.22 28.50 10.13
C THR A 97 5.69 29.16 8.86
N ALA A 98 6.40 30.14 8.32
CA ALA A 98 6.08 30.78 7.04
C ALA A 98 6.07 29.75 5.89
N LYS A 99 7.02 28.80 5.88
CA LYS A 99 7.06 27.70 4.92
C LYS A 99 5.86 26.76 5.03
N LYS A 100 5.47 26.38 6.25
CA LYS A 100 4.27 25.54 6.47
C LYS A 100 2.99 26.24 6.01
N ILE A 101 2.91 27.56 6.22
CA ILE A 101 1.80 28.37 5.73
C ILE A 101 1.78 28.36 4.19
N SER A 102 2.93 28.62 3.54
CA SER A 102 2.99 28.62 2.07
C SER A 102 2.64 27.26 1.46
N GLU A 103 3.12 26.15 2.05
CA GLU A 103 2.79 24.80 1.60
C GLU A 103 1.28 24.50 1.74
N ARG A 104 0.64 24.98 2.81
CA ARG A 104 -0.80 24.80 3.01
C ARG A 104 -1.62 25.58 1.98
N VAL A 105 -1.24 26.83 1.76
CA VAL A 105 -1.83 27.70 0.72
C VAL A 105 -1.70 27.03 -0.64
N GLU A 106 -0.51 26.54 -0.97
CA GLU A 106 -0.24 25.86 -2.23
C GLU A 106 -1.15 24.65 -2.42
N ASN A 107 -1.21 23.77 -1.42
CA ASN A 107 -2.07 22.60 -1.47
C ASN A 107 -3.54 22.98 -1.69
N GLN A 108 -4.05 23.99 -0.98
CA GLN A 108 -5.46 24.40 -1.11
C GLN A 108 -5.77 25.00 -2.48
N LEU A 109 -4.96 25.95 -2.96
CA LEU A 109 -5.16 26.60 -4.26
C LEU A 109 -4.98 25.64 -5.42
N CYS A 110 -3.90 24.85 -5.41
CA CYS A 110 -3.61 23.94 -6.50
C CYS A 110 -4.57 22.75 -6.53
N GLU A 111 -5.04 22.24 -5.38
CA GLU A 111 -6.09 21.21 -5.36
C GLU A 111 -7.44 21.77 -5.87
N ALA A 112 -7.81 23.00 -5.48
CA ALA A 112 -9.03 23.64 -5.98
C ALA A 112 -8.97 23.86 -7.50
N TYR A 113 -7.84 24.32 -8.01
CA TYR A 113 -7.65 24.52 -9.45
C TYR A 113 -7.58 23.18 -10.21
N ALA A 114 -6.93 22.17 -9.65
CA ALA A 114 -6.90 20.82 -10.23
C ALA A 114 -8.30 20.19 -10.33
N ARG A 115 -9.16 20.38 -9.31
CA ARG A 115 -10.57 19.96 -9.38
C ARG A 115 -11.32 20.69 -10.49
N TYR A 116 -11.07 21.99 -10.66
CA TYR A 116 -11.64 22.77 -11.76
C TYR A 116 -11.22 22.22 -13.13
N LEU A 117 -9.92 21.92 -13.34
CA LEU A 117 -9.43 21.35 -14.58
C LEU A 117 -10.05 19.98 -14.91
N CYS A 118 -10.38 19.20 -13.89
CA CYS A 118 -10.92 17.84 -14.03
C CYS A 118 -12.44 17.79 -14.22
N TYR A 119 -13.18 18.48 -13.36
CA TYR A 119 -14.63 18.35 -13.25
C TYR A 119 -15.37 19.65 -13.60
N GLY A 120 -14.65 20.74 -13.87
CA GLY A 120 -15.22 22.09 -13.98
C GLY A 120 -15.69 22.66 -12.65
N THR A 121 -15.41 21.99 -11.52
CA THR A 121 -15.85 22.38 -10.18
C THR A 121 -14.65 22.87 -9.37
N GLY A 122 -14.59 24.17 -9.10
CA GLY A 122 -13.51 24.79 -8.35
C GLY A 122 -13.37 26.28 -8.66
N ILE A 123 -12.51 26.95 -7.88
CA ILE A 123 -12.16 28.36 -8.05
C ILE A 123 -10.74 28.44 -8.64
N ILE A 124 -10.58 29.27 -9.68
CA ILE A 124 -9.29 29.46 -10.36
C ILE A 124 -8.49 30.58 -9.70
N TRP A 125 -9.18 31.69 -9.43
CA TRP A 125 -8.62 32.88 -8.81
C TRP A 125 -9.21 33.00 -7.41
N VAL A 126 -8.34 33.11 -6.41
CA VAL A 126 -8.72 33.23 -5.00
C VAL A 126 -8.22 34.57 -4.48
N ARG A 127 -9.07 35.28 -3.75
CA ARG A 127 -8.68 36.56 -3.15
C ARG A 127 -7.78 36.34 -1.94
N GLU A 128 -6.79 37.20 -1.80
CA GLU A 128 -5.80 37.10 -0.71
C GLU A 128 -6.46 37.24 0.68
N ASP A 129 -7.46 38.10 0.85
CA ASP A 129 -8.16 38.31 2.12
C ASP A 129 -8.97 37.06 2.56
N GLU A 130 -9.68 36.43 1.63
CA GLU A 130 -10.42 35.20 1.88
C GLU A 130 -9.47 34.05 2.27
N LEU A 131 -8.32 33.95 1.60
CA LEU A 131 -7.30 32.95 1.91
C LEU A 131 -6.79 33.05 3.36
N TRP A 132 -6.50 34.25 3.84
CA TRP A 132 -6.00 34.45 5.21
C TRP A 132 -7.08 34.18 6.26
N SER A 133 -8.34 34.52 5.96
CA SER A 133 -9.45 34.25 6.88
C SER A 133 -9.64 32.76 7.17
N ASP A 134 -9.38 31.89 6.18
CA ASP A 134 -9.42 30.43 6.36
C ASP A 134 -8.21 29.89 7.14
N LEU A 135 -7.05 30.56 7.06
CA LEU A 135 -5.82 30.16 7.73
C LEU A 135 -5.77 30.59 9.20
N ASP A 136 -6.38 31.73 9.55
CA ASP A 136 -6.45 32.26 10.92
C ASP A 136 -7.19 31.31 11.87
N GLY A 137 -8.08 30.46 11.36
CA GLY A 137 -8.75 29.41 12.12
C GLY A 137 -7.86 28.22 12.47
N SER A 138 -6.65 28.13 11.89
CA SER A 138 -5.79 26.96 12.04
C SER A 138 -4.94 26.97 13.31
N GLU A 139 -4.73 25.79 13.90
CA GLU A 139 -3.89 25.59 15.10
C GLU A 139 -2.43 26.06 14.88
N LEU A 140 -2.00 26.15 13.63
CA LEU A 140 -0.69 26.60 13.20
C LEU A 140 -0.45 28.08 13.51
N MET A 141 -1.50 28.91 13.44
CA MET A 141 -1.40 30.34 13.75
C MET A 141 -1.64 30.66 15.23
N LYS A 142 -2.35 29.80 15.97
CA LYS A 142 -2.62 30.02 17.41
C LYS A 142 -1.34 30.15 18.25
N ASN A 143 -0.24 29.52 17.83
CA ASN A 143 1.06 29.60 18.52
C ASN A 143 1.85 30.89 18.19
N VAL A 144 1.57 31.54 17.06
CA VAL A 144 2.24 32.77 16.60
C VAL A 144 1.51 34.03 17.08
N VAL A 145 0.19 33.96 17.23
CA VAL A 145 -0.73 35.06 17.60
C VAL A 145 -0.43 35.70 18.97
N SER A 146 0.51 35.17 19.76
CA SER A 146 0.91 35.83 21.02
C SER A 146 1.66 37.15 20.80
N ASP A 147 2.20 37.40 19.60
CA ASP A 147 2.86 38.66 19.22
C ASP A 147 2.39 39.11 17.82
N ASN A 148 1.60 40.20 17.76
CA ASN A 148 1.04 40.73 16.51
C ASN A 148 2.13 41.13 15.50
N VAL A 149 3.28 41.63 15.96
CA VAL A 149 4.37 42.07 15.08
C VAL A 149 5.05 40.86 14.43
N LEU A 150 5.21 39.79 15.19
CA LEU A 150 5.75 38.51 14.72
C LEU A 150 4.82 37.85 13.71
N TYR A 151 3.51 37.90 13.98
CA TYR A 151 2.47 37.40 13.09
C TYR A 151 2.49 38.10 11.73
N ASP A 152 2.49 39.44 11.72
CA ASP A 152 2.49 40.23 10.48
C ASP A 152 3.74 39.94 9.63
N TYR A 153 4.91 39.86 10.26
CA TYR A 153 6.15 39.51 9.57
C TYR A 153 6.11 38.08 8.99
N THR A 154 5.60 37.11 9.75
CA THR A 154 5.46 35.71 9.29
C THR A 154 4.52 35.61 8.10
N LYS A 155 3.39 36.33 8.14
CA LYS A 155 2.43 36.44 7.06
C LYS A 155 3.05 37.05 5.81
N GLN A 156 3.78 38.16 5.97
CA GLN A 156 4.47 38.81 4.85
C GLN A 156 5.51 37.89 4.22
N ARG A 157 6.34 37.21 5.02
CA ARG A 157 7.33 36.25 4.52
C ARG A 157 6.69 35.08 3.76
N ALA A 158 5.53 34.61 4.23
CA ALA A 158 4.75 33.60 3.52
C ALA A 158 4.22 34.14 2.18
N MET A 159 3.68 35.37 2.15
CA MET A 159 3.23 36.02 0.91
C MET A 159 4.36 36.24 -0.09
N ASP A 160 5.56 36.62 0.34
CA ASP A 160 6.72 36.77 -0.55
C ASP A 160 7.06 35.43 -1.22
N THR A 161 6.97 34.33 -0.45
CA THR A 161 7.21 32.98 -0.96
C THR A 161 6.11 32.58 -1.95
N ILE A 162 4.85 32.79 -1.62
CA ILE A 162 3.69 32.50 -2.48
C ILE A 162 3.73 33.35 -3.75
N GLY A 163 3.94 34.66 -3.63
CA GLY A 163 3.99 35.60 -4.75
C GLY A 163 5.13 35.32 -5.74
N SER A 164 6.19 34.63 -5.31
CA SER A 164 7.27 34.20 -6.20
C SER A 164 6.90 33.00 -7.09
N VAL A 165 5.92 32.19 -6.70
CA VAL A 165 5.53 30.96 -7.39
C VAL A 165 4.17 31.10 -8.10
N PHE A 166 3.24 31.85 -7.51
CA PHE A 166 1.86 31.94 -7.97
C PHE A 166 1.65 33.09 -8.96
N GLU A 167 0.69 32.92 -9.87
CA GLU A 167 0.24 34.00 -10.74
C GLU A 167 -0.61 34.98 -9.92
N THR A 168 -0.22 36.25 -9.93
CA THR A 168 -0.93 37.31 -9.22
C THR A 168 -1.62 38.25 -10.20
N LYS A 169 -2.85 38.65 -9.87
CA LYS A 169 -3.62 39.62 -10.65
C LYS A 169 -4.35 40.57 -9.72
N THR A 170 -4.38 41.85 -10.07
CA THR A 170 -5.20 42.83 -9.34
C THR A 170 -6.59 42.94 -9.99
N ASN A 171 -7.62 42.81 -9.17
CA ASN A 171 -9.01 42.98 -9.58
C ASN A 171 -9.39 44.45 -9.79
N ALA A 172 -10.56 44.68 -10.41
CA ALA A 172 -11.12 46.02 -10.61
C ALA A 172 -11.28 46.84 -9.31
N HIS A 173 -11.36 46.17 -8.16
CA HIS A 173 -11.45 46.79 -6.83
C HIS A 173 -10.09 47.03 -6.16
N GLY A 174 -8.96 46.77 -6.85
CA GLY A 174 -7.62 46.91 -6.29
C GLY A 174 -7.16 45.76 -5.39
N ILE A 175 -7.92 44.66 -5.31
CA ILE A 175 -7.60 43.48 -4.48
C ILE A 175 -6.76 42.50 -5.29
N ASN A 176 -5.73 41.92 -4.67
CA ASN A 176 -4.90 40.89 -5.28
C ASN A 176 -5.58 39.52 -5.25
N GLU A 177 -5.58 38.85 -6.40
CA GLU A 177 -5.98 37.46 -6.57
C GLU A 177 -4.77 36.61 -6.89
N LEU A 178 -4.79 35.39 -6.36
CA LEU A 178 -3.78 34.36 -6.56
C LEU A 178 -4.35 33.22 -7.41
N LYS A 179 -3.55 32.74 -8.35
CA LYS A 179 -3.83 31.54 -9.16
C LYS A 179 -2.64 30.59 -9.13
N CYS A 180 -2.92 29.30 -8.94
CA CYS A 180 -1.91 28.25 -9.06
C CYS A 180 -1.48 28.08 -10.54
N PRO A 181 -0.17 28.01 -10.85
CA PRO A 181 0.31 27.77 -12.21
C PRO A 181 -0.19 26.43 -12.78
N ASP A 182 -0.46 26.38 -14.08
CA ASP A 182 -1.04 25.20 -14.74
C ASP A 182 -0.15 23.95 -14.58
N LEU A 183 1.18 24.11 -14.65
CA LEU A 183 2.15 23.03 -14.46
C LEU A 183 2.12 22.46 -13.03
N LEU A 184 1.94 23.32 -12.04
CA LEU A 184 1.89 22.92 -10.65
C LEU A 184 0.56 22.22 -10.37
N ALA A 185 -0.55 22.79 -10.84
CA ALA A 185 -1.88 22.22 -10.70
C ALA A 185 -2.02 20.82 -11.32
N GLU A 186 -1.28 20.51 -12.39
CA GLU A 186 -1.25 19.17 -13.00
C GLU A 186 -0.81 18.08 -12.01
N HIS A 187 0.12 18.39 -11.10
CA HIS A 187 0.62 17.47 -10.08
C HIS A 187 -0.40 17.22 -8.97
N TYR A 188 -1.31 18.16 -8.75
CA TYR A 188 -2.38 18.09 -7.76
C TYR A 188 -3.65 17.43 -8.28
N LYS A 189 -3.68 16.98 -9.54
CA LYS A 189 -4.84 16.27 -10.11
C LYS A 189 -5.07 14.92 -9.39
N PRO A 190 -6.32 14.63 -8.99
CA PRO A 190 -6.62 13.35 -8.37
C PRO A 190 -6.41 12.20 -9.38
N PHE A 191 -5.93 11.07 -8.88
CA PHE A 191 -5.65 9.89 -9.72
C PHE A 191 -6.86 9.40 -10.52
N SER A 192 -8.08 9.57 -9.98
CA SER A 192 -9.32 9.26 -10.67
C SER A 192 -9.52 10.09 -11.93
N CYS A 193 -9.22 11.39 -11.88
CA CYS A 193 -9.31 12.27 -13.04
C CYS A 193 -8.26 11.91 -14.09
N ARG A 194 -7.01 11.70 -13.66
CA ARG A 194 -5.93 11.34 -14.57
C ARG A 194 -6.21 10.02 -15.28
N SER A 195 -6.71 9.03 -14.57
CA SER A 195 -7.08 7.74 -15.17
C SER A 195 -8.28 7.89 -16.11
N TYR A 196 -9.31 8.64 -15.75
CA TYR A 196 -10.45 8.89 -16.64
C TYR A 196 -10.05 9.63 -17.92
N GLN A 197 -9.24 10.69 -17.81
CA GLN A 197 -8.73 11.44 -18.95
C GLN A 197 -7.86 10.56 -19.86
N TRP A 198 -6.99 9.73 -19.27
CA TRP A 198 -6.17 8.80 -20.05
C TRP A 198 -7.02 7.73 -20.74
N ILE A 199 -8.02 7.17 -20.06
CA ILE A 199 -8.95 6.17 -20.61
C ILE A 199 -9.78 6.79 -21.73
N SER A 200 -10.27 8.02 -21.58
CA SER A 200 -11.10 8.68 -22.59
C SER A 200 -10.29 9.01 -23.85
N GLU A 201 -9.05 9.46 -23.70
CA GLU A 201 -8.12 9.69 -24.82
C GLU A 201 -7.79 8.40 -25.57
N HIS A 202 -7.67 7.28 -24.86
CA HIS A 202 -7.32 5.97 -25.43
C HIS A 202 -8.53 5.04 -25.62
N ALA A 203 -9.76 5.55 -25.51
CA ALA A 203 -10.98 4.73 -25.49
C ALA A 203 -11.15 3.88 -26.76
N LEU A 204 -10.77 4.44 -27.92
CA LEU A 204 -10.83 3.77 -29.22
C LEU A 204 -9.91 2.56 -29.32
N VAL A 205 -8.85 2.48 -28.51
CA VAL A 205 -7.91 1.35 -28.47
C VAL A 205 -8.26 0.38 -27.35
N ILE A 206 -8.64 0.90 -26.19
CA ILE A 206 -8.96 0.09 -25.00
C ILE A 206 -10.21 -0.76 -25.23
N PHE A 207 -11.29 -0.17 -25.76
CA PHE A 207 -12.55 -0.88 -25.96
C PHE A 207 -12.42 -2.13 -26.86
N PRO A 208 -11.83 -2.05 -28.08
CA PRO A 208 -11.69 -3.23 -28.92
C PRO A 208 -10.75 -4.29 -28.31
N PHE A 209 -9.69 -3.87 -27.62
CA PHE A 209 -8.79 -4.80 -26.94
C PHE A 209 -9.52 -5.58 -25.82
N CYS A 210 -10.30 -4.89 -24.99
CA CYS A 210 -11.13 -5.52 -23.97
C CYS A 210 -12.18 -6.46 -24.59
N ALA A 211 -12.85 -6.04 -25.65
CA ALA A 211 -13.83 -6.87 -26.36
C ALA A 211 -13.18 -8.13 -26.95
N LEU A 212 -11.97 -8.01 -27.50
CA LEU A 212 -11.20 -9.14 -28.02
C LEU A 212 -10.83 -10.12 -26.91
N LEU A 213 -10.34 -9.65 -25.76
CA LEU A 213 -10.01 -10.51 -24.63
C LEU A 213 -11.23 -11.27 -24.09
N VAL A 214 -12.36 -10.58 -23.94
CA VAL A 214 -13.62 -11.22 -23.51
C VAL A 214 -14.08 -12.24 -24.56
N GLY A 215 -14.03 -11.90 -25.84
CA GLY A 215 -14.34 -12.83 -26.92
C GLY A 215 -13.45 -14.08 -26.92
N CYS A 216 -12.14 -13.91 -26.78
CA CYS A 216 -11.17 -15.00 -26.70
C CYS A 216 -11.41 -15.91 -25.50
N THR A 217 -11.67 -15.35 -24.32
CA THR A 217 -11.94 -16.14 -23.11
C THR A 217 -13.23 -16.96 -23.22
N VAL A 218 -14.31 -16.38 -23.75
CA VAL A 218 -15.57 -17.10 -24.00
C VAL A 218 -15.38 -18.19 -25.05
N PHE A 219 -14.65 -17.91 -26.13
CA PHE A 219 -14.36 -18.88 -27.18
C PHE A 219 -13.56 -20.07 -26.63
N LEU A 220 -12.48 -19.81 -25.90
CA LEU A 220 -11.66 -20.85 -25.26
C LEU A 220 -12.46 -21.67 -24.26
N TRP A 221 -13.33 -21.02 -23.47
CA TRP A 221 -14.21 -21.73 -22.54
C TRP A 221 -15.18 -22.67 -23.26
N LYS A 222 -15.80 -22.20 -24.36
CA LYS A 222 -16.70 -23.03 -25.18
C LYS A 222 -15.98 -24.23 -25.80
N VAL A 223 -14.77 -24.04 -26.33
CA VAL A 223 -13.97 -25.13 -26.91
C VAL A 223 -13.60 -26.15 -25.83
N ARG A 224 -13.13 -25.70 -24.67
CA ARG A 224 -12.79 -26.60 -23.55
C ARG A 224 -14.01 -27.36 -23.04
N GLN A 225 -15.16 -26.71 -23.01
CA GLN A 225 -16.42 -27.34 -22.59
C GLN A 225 -16.82 -28.46 -23.57
N GLU A 226 -16.79 -28.21 -24.88
CA GLU A 226 -17.08 -29.24 -25.89
C GLU A 226 -16.09 -30.40 -25.82
N GLN A 227 -14.79 -30.13 -25.64
CA GLN A 227 -13.78 -31.16 -25.45
C GLN A 227 -14.07 -32.03 -24.22
N HIS A 228 -14.38 -31.40 -23.08
CA HIS A 228 -14.73 -32.12 -21.86
C HIS A 228 -15.99 -32.99 -22.04
N ILE A 229 -17.01 -32.47 -22.73
CA ILE A 229 -18.22 -33.25 -23.03
C ILE A 229 -17.87 -34.44 -23.92
N SER A 230 -17.08 -34.26 -24.99
CA SER A 230 -16.69 -35.35 -25.88
C SER A 230 -15.92 -36.46 -25.14
N ALA A 231 -14.92 -36.11 -24.33
CA ALA A 231 -14.15 -37.07 -23.55
C ALA A 231 -15.04 -37.81 -22.53
N ARG A 232 -15.98 -37.11 -21.90
CA ARG A 232 -16.92 -37.72 -20.95
C ARG A 232 -17.91 -38.67 -21.64
N VAL A 233 -18.35 -38.35 -22.87
CA VAL A 233 -19.20 -39.23 -23.68
C VAL A 233 -18.47 -40.53 -24.02
N GLU A 234 -17.21 -40.45 -24.44
CA GLU A 234 -16.38 -41.62 -24.74
C GLU A 234 -16.17 -42.51 -23.51
N ASP A 235 -15.86 -41.92 -22.36
CA ASP A 235 -15.72 -42.64 -21.07
C ASP A 235 -17.02 -43.37 -20.68
N LEU A 236 -18.17 -42.70 -20.80
CA LEU A 236 -19.48 -43.30 -20.55
C LEU A 236 -19.80 -44.43 -21.53
N TYR A 237 -19.47 -44.26 -22.82
CA TYR A 237 -19.64 -45.29 -23.84
C TYR A 237 -18.82 -46.54 -23.50
N HIS A 238 -17.55 -46.38 -23.12
CA HIS A 238 -16.71 -47.52 -22.71
C HIS A 238 -17.27 -48.23 -21.46
N GLN A 239 -17.75 -47.50 -20.46
CA GLN A 239 -18.40 -48.08 -19.28
C GLN A 239 -19.68 -48.85 -19.64
N VAL A 240 -20.48 -48.34 -20.60
CA VAL A 240 -21.64 -49.08 -21.13
C VAL A 240 -21.21 -50.39 -21.77
N CYS A 241 -20.21 -50.37 -22.66
CA CYS A 241 -19.70 -51.58 -23.32
C CYS A 241 -19.20 -52.61 -22.29
N GLU A 242 -18.42 -52.18 -21.29
CA GLU A 242 -17.91 -53.07 -20.23
C GLU A 242 -19.03 -53.72 -19.42
N ILE A 243 -20.06 -52.96 -19.04
CA ILE A 243 -21.23 -53.49 -18.30
C ILE A 243 -22.01 -54.47 -19.17
N LEU A 244 -22.23 -54.16 -20.44
CA LEU A 244 -22.95 -55.04 -21.37
C LEU A 244 -22.16 -56.34 -21.64
N GLU A 245 -20.85 -56.25 -21.83
CA GLU A 245 -19.96 -57.41 -21.99
C GLU A 245 -19.94 -58.28 -20.72
N GLU A 246 -19.78 -57.68 -19.53
CA GLU A 246 -19.81 -58.41 -18.26
C GLU A 246 -21.17 -59.08 -18.02
N ASN A 247 -22.28 -58.40 -18.34
CA ASN A 247 -23.62 -58.97 -18.22
C ASN A 247 -23.85 -60.16 -19.19
N ALA A 248 -23.32 -60.07 -20.42
CA ALA A 248 -23.36 -61.18 -21.37
C ALA A 248 -22.48 -62.38 -20.94
N LEU A 249 -21.31 -62.12 -20.34
CA LEU A 249 -20.46 -63.18 -19.79
C LEU A 249 -21.07 -63.85 -18.55
N THR A 250 -21.69 -63.08 -17.67
CA THR A 250 -22.31 -63.59 -16.44
C THR A 250 -23.58 -64.37 -16.72
N SER A 251 -24.45 -63.90 -17.62
CA SER A 251 -25.67 -64.61 -18.05
C SER A 251 -25.40 -66.00 -18.65
N ARG A 252 -24.24 -66.18 -19.32
CA ARG A 252 -23.78 -67.49 -19.81
C ARG A 252 -23.35 -68.44 -18.68
N SER A 253 -22.92 -67.91 -17.54
CA SER A 253 -22.39 -68.70 -16.41
C SER A 253 -23.42 -68.97 -15.31
N VAL A 254 -24.36 -68.04 -15.13
CA VAL A 254 -25.45 -68.05 -14.16
C VAL A 254 -26.66 -67.64 -15.00
N ASN A 255 -27.66 -68.51 -15.16
CA ASN A 255 -28.86 -68.31 -16.01
C ASN A 255 -29.57 -66.96 -15.74
N GLY A 256 -29.01 -65.87 -16.26
CA GLY A 256 -29.40 -64.48 -16.04
C GLY A 256 -29.76 -63.83 -17.36
N GLU A 257 -30.32 -62.63 -17.29
CA GLU A 257 -30.77 -61.90 -18.49
C GLU A 257 -29.56 -61.30 -19.23
N PRO A 258 -29.33 -61.61 -20.53
CA PRO A 258 -28.17 -61.11 -21.28
C PRO A 258 -28.28 -59.63 -21.68
N TRP A 259 -29.46 -59.01 -21.49
CA TRP A 259 -29.79 -57.65 -21.92
C TRP A 259 -30.00 -56.72 -20.72
N VAL A 260 -29.79 -55.42 -20.92
CA VAL A 260 -29.97 -54.38 -19.88
C VAL A 260 -30.87 -53.27 -20.39
N VAL A 261 -31.73 -52.71 -19.53
CA VAL A 261 -32.59 -51.57 -19.88
C VAL A 261 -31.76 -50.29 -20.02
N ALA A 262 -31.88 -49.59 -21.14
CA ALA A 262 -31.10 -48.38 -21.45
C ALA A 262 -31.25 -47.27 -20.39
N SER A 263 -32.47 -47.04 -19.91
CA SER A 263 -32.72 -46.03 -18.87
C SER A 263 -32.04 -46.37 -17.53
N ARG A 264 -31.87 -47.67 -17.23
CA ARG A 264 -31.16 -48.11 -16.02
C ARG A 264 -29.66 -47.83 -16.12
N LEU A 265 -29.06 -48.04 -17.30
CA LEU A 265 -27.66 -47.68 -17.56
C LEU A 265 -27.44 -46.18 -17.39
N ARG A 266 -28.32 -45.36 -17.98
CA ARG A 266 -28.28 -43.91 -17.82
C ARG A 266 -28.30 -43.49 -16.35
N ASP A 267 -29.26 -44.01 -15.59
CA ASP A 267 -29.48 -43.58 -14.21
C ASP A 267 -28.35 -44.06 -13.28
N HIS A 268 -27.67 -45.17 -13.63
CA HIS A 268 -26.52 -45.71 -12.90
C HIS A 268 -25.21 -44.99 -13.23
N LEU A 269 -24.99 -44.64 -14.51
CA LEU A 269 -23.73 -44.07 -14.98
C LEU A 269 -23.67 -42.54 -14.89
N LEU A 270 -24.80 -41.85 -15.05
CA LEU A 270 -24.84 -40.38 -14.99
C LEU A 270 -24.99 -39.86 -13.56
N LEU A 271 -24.19 -38.84 -13.23
CA LEU A 271 -24.34 -38.11 -11.97
C LEU A 271 -25.66 -37.31 -11.97
N PRO A 272 -26.27 -37.05 -10.80
CA PRO A 272 -27.51 -36.27 -10.69
C PRO A 272 -27.45 -34.88 -11.36
N ARG A 273 -26.26 -34.27 -11.47
CA ARG A 273 -26.05 -33.00 -12.18
C ARG A 273 -26.07 -33.16 -13.70
N GLU A 274 -25.49 -34.25 -14.21
CA GLU A 274 -25.40 -34.56 -15.65
C GLU A 274 -26.76 -34.98 -16.21
N ARG A 275 -27.65 -35.56 -15.39
CA ARG A 275 -29.01 -35.95 -15.80
C ARG A 275 -29.93 -34.78 -16.17
N LYS A 276 -29.57 -33.54 -15.80
CA LYS A 276 -30.35 -32.35 -16.13
C LYS A 276 -30.23 -31.96 -17.59
N ASP A 277 -29.12 -32.31 -18.24
CA ASP A 277 -28.92 -32.05 -19.66
C ASP A 277 -29.02 -33.35 -20.47
N PRO A 278 -30.08 -33.52 -21.30
CA PRO A 278 -30.25 -34.73 -22.09
C PRO A 278 -29.22 -34.86 -23.22
N SER A 279 -28.47 -33.79 -23.56
CA SER A 279 -27.55 -33.77 -24.69
C SER A 279 -26.39 -34.75 -24.54
N LEU A 280 -25.89 -34.94 -23.31
CA LEU A 280 -24.78 -35.85 -23.01
C LEU A 280 -25.16 -37.30 -23.28
N TRP A 281 -26.29 -37.75 -22.72
CA TRP A 281 -26.76 -39.13 -22.90
C TRP A 281 -27.15 -39.40 -24.35
N LYS A 282 -27.74 -38.42 -25.03
CA LYS A 282 -28.11 -38.55 -26.44
C LYS A 282 -26.89 -38.85 -27.32
N LYS A 283 -25.76 -38.17 -27.10
CA LYS A 283 -24.49 -38.45 -27.80
C LYS A 283 -23.97 -39.87 -27.50
N VAL A 284 -24.11 -40.35 -26.26
CA VAL A 284 -23.77 -41.75 -25.91
C VAL A 284 -24.67 -42.74 -26.65
N GLU A 285 -25.98 -42.49 -26.72
CA GLU A 285 -26.91 -43.34 -27.48
C GLU A 285 -26.61 -43.37 -28.98
N GLU A 286 -26.10 -42.27 -29.54
CA GLU A 286 -25.62 -42.18 -30.93
C GLU A 286 -24.38 -43.07 -31.12
N LEU A 287 -23.37 -43.00 -30.25
CA LEU A 287 -22.20 -43.88 -30.32
C LEU A 287 -22.56 -45.37 -30.17
N VAL A 288 -23.46 -45.71 -29.24
CA VAL A 288 -23.93 -47.09 -29.06
C VAL A 288 -24.71 -47.59 -30.28
N LYS A 289 -25.47 -46.72 -30.95
CA LYS A 289 -26.21 -47.07 -32.17
C LYS A 289 -25.27 -47.38 -33.34
N GLU A 290 -24.11 -46.74 -33.39
CA GLU A 290 -23.08 -46.98 -34.41
C GLU A 290 -22.23 -48.24 -34.12
N ASP A 291 -22.20 -48.71 -32.87
CA ASP A 291 -21.48 -49.92 -32.48
C ASP A 291 -22.23 -51.19 -32.91
N SER A 292 -21.67 -51.90 -33.89
CA SER A 292 -22.23 -53.15 -34.40
C SER A 292 -22.24 -54.29 -33.38
N ARG A 293 -21.57 -54.15 -32.23
CA ARG A 293 -21.52 -55.17 -31.17
C ARG A 293 -22.72 -55.12 -30.23
N VAL A 294 -23.55 -54.09 -30.31
CA VAL A 294 -24.67 -53.88 -29.39
C VAL A 294 -25.99 -53.88 -30.14
N ASP A 295 -26.87 -54.82 -29.80
CA ASP A 295 -28.23 -54.87 -30.32
C ASP A 295 -29.19 -54.01 -29.52
N ARG A 296 -30.09 -53.33 -30.23
CA ARG A 296 -31.05 -52.39 -29.65
C ARG A 296 -32.47 -52.72 -30.09
N TYR A 297 -33.31 -53.17 -29.16
CA TYR A 297 -34.68 -53.55 -29.48
C TYR A 297 -35.65 -53.25 -28.32
N PRO A 298 -36.95 -53.03 -28.62
CA PRO A 298 -37.96 -52.89 -27.58
C PRO A 298 -38.30 -54.26 -26.97
N LYS A 299 -38.41 -54.33 -25.65
CA LYS A 299 -38.81 -55.54 -24.91
C LYS A 299 -39.80 -55.19 -23.81
N LEU A 300 -40.77 -56.07 -23.59
CA LEU A 300 -41.72 -55.94 -22.49
C LEU A 300 -41.04 -56.33 -21.18
N VAL A 301 -40.76 -55.34 -20.33
CA VAL A 301 -40.17 -55.54 -19.00
C VAL A 301 -41.22 -55.14 -17.97
N LYS A 302 -41.75 -56.13 -17.24
CA LYS A 302 -42.82 -55.93 -16.24
C LYS A 302 -44.08 -55.25 -16.80
N GLY A 303 -44.46 -55.59 -18.03
CA GLY A 303 -45.68 -55.05 -18.69
C GLY A 303 -45.48 -53.72 -19.43
N GLU A 304 -44.32 -53.09 -19.36
CA GLU A 304 -43.99 -51.86 -20.09
C GLU A 304 -43.01 -52.15 -21.23
N SER A 305 -43.23 -51.57 -22.42
CA SER A 305 -42.28 -51.63 -23.53
C SER A 305 -41.10 -50.70 -23.25
N LYS A 306 -39.92 -51.26 -23.02
CA LYS A 306 -38.68 -50.53 -22.76
C LYS A 306 -37.60 -50.91 -23.77
N VAL A 307 -36.75 -49.96 -24.13
CA VAL A 307 -35.59 -50.21 -24.99
C VAL A 307 -34.52 -50.92 -24.17
N VAL A 308 -34.09 -52.09 -24.65
CA VAL A 308 -33.04 -52.89 -24.04
C VAL A 308 -31.84 -52.98 -24.97
N TRP A 309 -30.65 -53.03 -24.37
CA TRP A 309 -29.36 -53.14 -25.04
C TRP A 309 -28.77 -54.50 -24.70
N GLU A 310 -28.28 -55.20 -25.72
CA GLU A 310 -27.72 -56.55 -25.59
C GLU A 310 -26.38 -56.63 -26.31
N TRP A 311 -25.40 -57.28 -25.69
CA TRP A 311 -24.09 -57.49 -26.32
C TRP A 311 -24.13 -58.71 -27.24
N GLN A 312 -23.72 -58.54 -28.49
CA GLN A 312 -23.58 -59.65 -29.44
C GLN A 312 -22.32 -60.47 -29.11
N VAL A 313 -22.53 -61.66 -28.56
CA VAL A 313 -21.46 -62.57 -28.13
C VAL A 313 -20.76 -63.27 -29.31
N GLU A 314 -21.38 -63.31 -30.49
CA GLU A 314 -21.00 -64.20 -31.59
C GLU A 314 -19.78 -63.73 -32.42
N GLY A 315 -19.28 -62.51 -32.20
CA GLY A 315 -18.13 -61.95 -32.93
C GLY A 315 -16.76 -62.03 -32.23
N SER A 316 -16.68 -62.43 -30.95
CA SER A 316 -15.42 -62.41 -30.18
C SER A 316 -15.10 -63.77 -29.56
N LEU A 317 -14.40 -64.61 -30.32
CA LEU A 317 -13.72 -65.79 -29.81
C LEU A 317 -12.58 -65.36 -28.85
N ASN A 318 -12.90 -65.10 -27.58
CA ASN A 318 -11.90 -65.04 -26.52
C ASN A 318 -12.40 -65.64 -25.21
N ALA A 319 -12.80 -66.92 -25.28
CA ALA A 319 -12.88 -67.81 -24.11
C ALA A 319 -11.54 -67.92 -23.34
N SER A 320 -10.43 -67.43 -23.90
CA SER A 320 -9.08 -67.42 -23.31
C SER A 320 -8.89 -66.40 -22.18
N ARG A 321 -9.55 -65.22 -22.22
CA ARG A 321 -9.43 -64.19 -21.16
C ARG A 321 -10.15 -64.60 -19.86
N ILE A 322 -11.21 -65.40 -19.96
CA ILE A 322 -11.99 -65.90 -18.82
C ILE A 322 -11.15 -66.85 -17.94
N LYS A 323 -10.24 -67.65 -18.53
CA LYS A 323 -9.33 -68.50 -17.73
C LYS A 323 -8.31 -67.68 -16.95
N ARG A 324 -7.74 -66.63 -17.56
CA ARG A 324 -6.67 -65.83 -16.92
C ARG A 324 -7.16 -65.01 -15.72
N LYS A 325 -8.40 -64.48 -15.75
CA LYS A 325 -8.96 -63.68 -14.63
C LYS A 325 -9.46 -64.55 -13.47
N ARG A 326 -9.80 -65.82 -13.71
CA ARG A 326 -10.26 -66.77 -12.68
C ARG A 326 -9.11 -67.39 -11.88
N GLU A 327 -7.92 -67.52 -12.47
CA GLU A 327 -6.71 -67.96 -11.75
C GLU A 327 -6.19 -66.91 -10.77
N VAL A 328 -6.27 -65.62 -11.11
CA VAL A 328 -5.79 -64.52 -10.23
C VAL A 328 -6.62 -64.38 -8.95
N ARG A 329 -7.87 -64.87 -8.91
CA ARG A 329 -8.76 -64.77 -7.73
C ARG A 329 -8.70 -65.98 -6.77
N LYS A 330 -7.90 -67.01 -7.03
CA LYS A 330 -7.74 -68.17 -6.14
C LYS A 330 -6.39 -68.14 -5.43
N ILE A 331 -6.28 -67.31 -4.39
CA ILE A 331 -5.31 -67.51 -3.30
C ILE A 331 -6.13 -67.57 -2.00
N PRO A 332 -5.97 -68.59 -1.14
CA PRO A 332 -6.75 -68.74 0.08
C PRO A 332 -6.17 -67.90 1.23
N ILE A 333 -7.06 -67.38 2.07
CA ILE A 333 -6.76 -66.66 3.31
C ILE A 333 -6.64 -67.67 4.45
N GLU A 334 -5.50 -67.70 5.13
CA GLU A 334 -5.39 -68.27 6.48
C GLU A 334 -4.25 -67.58 7.25
N GLY A 335 -4.55 -67.00 8.43
CA GLY A 335 -3.55 -66.70 9.45
C GLY A 335 -3.34 -65.25 9.91
N MET A 336 -4.16 -64.85 10.88
CA MET A 336 -3.75 -64.19 12.15
C MET A 336 -3.22 -62.73 12.23
N SER A 337 -3.99 -61.95 13.00
CA SER A 337 -3.58 -60.98 14.04
C SER A 337 -3.46 -59.46 13.72
N ASN A 338 -4.42 -58.74 14.30
CA ASN A 338 -4.29 -57.60 15.22
C ASN A 338 -3.51 -56.32 14.85
N ASN A 339 -4.30 -55.24 14.91
CA ASN A 339 -4.11 -53.99 15.69
C ASN A 339 -3.80 -52.67 14.99
N SER A 340 -4.66 -51.71 15.39
CA SER A 340 -4.50 -50.28 15.65
C SER A 340 -4.36 -49.28 14.49
N ASP A 341 -5.40 -48.45 14.40
CA ASP A 341 -5.35 -47.03 14.74
C ASP A 341 -4.09 -46.24 14.33
N LYS A 342 -4.21 -45.47 13.24
CA LYS A 342 -4.08 -44.00 13.31
C LYS A 342 -4.44 -43.35 11.98
N LEU A 343 -5.64 -42.79 11.97
CA LEU A 343 -5.98 -41.63 11.17
C LEU A 343 -5.34 -40.40 11.81
N GLN A 344 -5.00 -39.42 10.97
CA GLN A 344 -4.56 -38.04 11.24
C GLN A 344 -3.06 -37.74 11.31
N HIS A 345 -2.66 -37.03 10.25
CA HIS A 345 -1.78 -35.86 10.17
C HIS A 345 -0.74 -36.00 9.07
N ASN A 346 -0.97 -35.33 7.94
CA ASN A 346 -0.05 -34.34 7.37
C ASN A 346 -0.67 -33.67 6.14
N LEU A 347 -1.47 -32.63 6.39
CA LEU A 347 -1.54 -31.46 5.51
C LEU A 347 -0.48 -30.48 6.04
N LYS A 348 0.61 -30.30 5.30
CA LYS A 348 1.40 -29.08 5.37
C LYS A 348 1.90 -28.73 3.97
N ALA A 349 1.45 -27.57 3.53
CA ALA A 349 1.80 -26.90 2.30
C ALA A 349 3.31 -26.57 2.25
N GLU A 350 3.85 -26.43 1.03
CA GLU A 350 4.65 -25.25 0.62
C GLU A 350 4.97 -25.26 -0.90
N PRO A 351 5.47 -24.15 -1.49
CA PRO A 351 5.12 -23.64 -2.81
C PRO A 351 6.21 -23.90 -3.85
N LYS A 352 5.95 -23.55 -5.12
CA LYS A 352 7.01 -23.45 -6.14
C LYS A 352 7.15 -22.02 -6.62
N GLU A 353 8.32 -21.48 -6.30
CA GLU A 353 8.87 -20.22 -6.79
C GLU A 353 9.07 -20.24 -8.31
N LEU A 354 8.85 -19.08 -8.91
CA LEU A 354 9.34 -18.66 -10.21
C LEU A 354 10.81 -18.23 -10.07
N ILE A 355 11.66 -18.70 -10.98
CA ILE A 355 13.04 -18.24 -11.13
C ILE A 355 13.19 -17.69 -12.55
N PHE A 356 13.41 -16.37 -12.58
CA PHE A 356 14.01 -15.46 -13.58
C PHE A 356 13.68 -15.59 -15.07
#